data_AF-A0A7C5RY69-F1
#
_entry.id   AF-A0A7C5RY69-F1
#
_cell.length_a   1.000
_cell.length_b   1.000
_cell.length_c   1.000
_cell.angle_alpha   90.00
_cell.angle_beta   90.00
_cell.angle_gamma   90.00
#
_symmetry.space_group_name_H-M   'P 1'
#
loop_
_entity.id
_entity.type
_entity.pdbx_description
1 polymer ?
#
loop_
_entity_poly.entity_id
_entity_poly.type
_entity_poly.pdbx_seq_one_letter_code
_entity_poly.pdbx_strand_id
1 'polypeptide(L)'
;NSITVGYDILDILSVEAGFYSFFISASNDSGYAYGYGYNKDGNLVYFDANKCKKEFGENIDVDKCYENYPKYLSNDISAKLISLSVKFAYLSTDRLFLYVRGGGGFAFISPDKNYKSDGTPITMNGSSPSFDGGLGAEYYTNLRHFSVSLEARAYYIMGIGTLLLNLQPSLKYTF
;
A
#
# COMPACT_ATOMS: atom_id res chain seq x y z
N ASN A 1 5.93 6.71 -3.38
CA ASN A 1 6.77 7.04 -4.54
C ASN A 1 6.69 5.93 -5.56
N SER A 2 6.43 6.27 -6.82
CA SER A 2 6.39 5.32 -7.93
C SER A 2 7.33 5.76 -9.03
N ILE A 3 8.12 4.82 -9.56
CA ILE A 3 8.96 5.04 -10.74
C ILE A 3 8.41 4.17 -11.85
N THR A 4 8.24 4.77 -13.02
CA THR A 4 7.62 4.14 -14.16
C THR A 4 8.46 4.44 -15.39
N VAL A 5 8.86 3.38 -16.12
CA VAL A 5 9.60 3.49 -17.38
C VAL A 5 8.74 2.87 -18.48
N GLY A 6 8.41 3.66 -19.48
CA GLY A 6 7.60 3.24 -20.62
C GLY A 6 8.39 3.29 -21.93
N TYR A 7 8.11 2.36 -22.83
CA TYR A 7 8.52 2.45 -24.24
C TYR A 7 7.28 2.34 -25.11
N ASP A 8 7.11 3.31 -26.00
CA ASP A 8 6.05 3.32 -26.99
C ASP A 8 6.51 2.47 -28.18
N ILE A 9 5.82 1.36 -28.44
CA ILE A 9 6.13 0.45 -29.55
C ILE A 9 5.39 0.93 -30.81
N LEU A 10 4.18 1.47 -30.63
CA LEU A 10 3.31 2.09 -31.64
C LEU A 10 2.51 3.20 -30.95
N ASP A 11 1.89 4.13 -31.70
CA ASP A 11 1.02 5.20 -31.16
C ASP A 11 -0.12 4.69 -30.24
N ILE A 12 -0.44 3.40 -30.34
CA ILE A 12 -1.57 2.75 -29.65
C ILE A 12 -1.10 1.81 -28.53
N LEU A 13 0.19 1.39 -28.54
CA LEU A 13 0.71 0.34 -27.66
C LEU A 13 1.98 0.79 -26.95
N SER A 14 1.93 0.79 -25.62
CA SER A 14 3.07 1.12 -24.75
C SER A 14 3.29 0.02 -23.71
N VAL A 15 4.55 -0.29 -23.42
CA VAL A 15 4.94 -1.25 -22.36
C VAL A 15 5.55 -0.48 -21.21
N GLU A 16 5.06 -0.73 -20.00
CA GLU A 16 5.41 -0.02 -18.78
C GLU A 16 6.00 -0.97 -17.73
N ALA A 17 7.21 -0.68 -17.25
CA ALA A 17 7.75 -1.27 -16.04
C ALA A 17 7.58 -0.28 -14.87
N GLY A 18 7.04 -0.76 -13.75
CA GLY A 18 6.70 0.08 -12.61
C GLY A 18 7.22 -0.46 -11.28
N PHE A 19 7.72 0.45 -10.45
CA PHE A 19 8.08 0.21 -9.05
C PHE A 19 7.17 1.05 -8.16
N TYR A 20 6.40 0.42 -7.29
CA TYR A 20 5.45 1.09 -6.41
C TYR A 20 5.75 0.76 -4.96
N SER A 21 5.55 1.73 -4.07
CA SER A 21 5.59 1.50 -2.62
C SER A 21 4.29 1.98 -2.02
N PHE A 22 3.60 1.09 -1.33
CA PHE A 22 2.34 1.32 -0.64
C PHE A 22 2.54 1.10 0.85
N PHE A 23 1.90 1.95 1.64
CA PHE A 23 1.70 1.72 3.06
C PHE A 23 0.22 1.40 3.25
N ILE A 24 -0.06 0.19 3.72
CA ILE A 24 -1.40 -0.28 4.00
C ILE A 24 -1.56 -0.23 5.50
N SER A 25 -2.29 0.77 6.00
CA SER A 25 -2.69 0.79 7.41
C SER A 25 -4.02 0.08 7.53
N ALA A 26 -4.04 -1.09 8.16
CA ALA A 26 -5.30 -1.72 8.52
C ALA A 26 -5.79 -1.08 9.83
N SER A 27 -6.78 -0.18 9.72
CA SER A 27 -7.55 0.25 10.89
C SER A 27 -8.29 -0.97 11.42
N ASN A 28 -7.91 -1.44 12.60
CA ASN A 28 -8.70 -2.43 13.32
C ASN A 28 -9.92 -1.73 13.93
N ASP A 29 -10.95 -1.48 13.11
CA ASP A 29 -12.32 -1.16 13.55
C ASP A 29 -13.03 -2.40 14.12
N SER A 30 -12.30 -3.19 14.88
CA SER A 30 -12.94 -4.04 15.86
C SER A 30 -12.99 -3.18 17.10
N GLY A 31 -14.19 -2.81 17.56
CA GLY A 31 -14.48 -1.88 18.66
C GLY A 31 -13.92 -2.28 20.03
N TYR A 32 -12.61 -2.55 20.07
CA TYR A 32 -11.82 -2.80 21.25
C TYR A 32 -11.49 -1.45 21.85
N ALA A 33 -11.92 -1.21 23.08
CA ALA A 33 -11.41 -0.09 23.85
C ALA A 33 -9.89 -0.31 24.01
N TYR A 34 -9.11 0.68 23.60
CA TYR A 34 -7.66 0.65 23.74
C TYR A 34 -7.25 1.38 25.02
N GLY A 35 -6.29 0.80 25.73
CA GLY A 35 -5.64 1.44 26.86
C GLY A 35 -4.23 1.87 26.47
N TYR A 36 -3.82 3.05 26.91
CA TYR A 36 -2.45 3.52 26.85
C TYR A 36 -1.98 3.86 28.27
N GLY A 37 -0.69 3.67 28.53
CA GLY A 37 -0.10 4.01 29.81
C GLY A 37 1.42 3.98 29.74
N TYR A 38 2.05 4.41 30.82
CA TYR A 38 3.50 4.30 30.97
C TYR A 38 3.81 3.06 31.79
N ASN A 39 4.73 2.24 31.30
CA ASN A 39 5.23 1.11 32.09
C ASN A 39 6.16 1.63 33.22
N LYS A 40 6.58 0.74 34.13
CA LYS A 40 7.54 1.05 35.21
C LYS A 40 8.87 1.66 34.73
N ASP A 41 9.25 1.44 33.48
CA ASP A 41 10.46 1.99 32.86
C ASP A 41 10.22 3.38 32.22
N GLY A 42 9.00 3.91 32.31
CA GLY A 42 8.62 5.20 31.71
C GLY A 42 8.36 5.14 30.21
N ASN A 43 8.27 3.95 29.61
CA ASN A 43 7.94 3.78 28.19
C ASN A 43 6.43 3.82 27.97
N LEU A 44 5.99 4.55 26.94
CA LEU A 44 4.60 4.53 26.51
C LEU A 44 4.27 3.15 25.90
N VAL A 45 3.29 2.47 26.47
CA VAL A 45 2.83 1.14 26.06
C VAL A 45 1.34 1.13 25.73
N TYR A 46 0.95 0.18 24.87
CA TYR A 46 -0.42 0.02 24.41
C TYR A 46 -0.90 -1.42 24.66
N PHE A 47 -2.16 -1.56 25.09
CA PHE A 47 -2.75 -2.84 25.47
C PHE A 47 -4.25 -2.90 25.13
N ASP A 48 -4.78 -4.11 25.07
CA ASP A 48 -6.22 -4.35 24.87
C ASP A 48 -7.00 -4.08 26.18
N ALA A 49 -7.67 -2.92 26.28
CA ALA A 49 -8.33 -2.55 27.53
C ALA A 49 -9.57 -3.40 27.83
N ASN A 50 -10.21 -3.99 26.82
CA ASN A 50 -11.35 -4.88 27.03
C ASN A 50 -10.92 -6.20 27.66
N LYS A 51 -9.85 -6.82 27.14
CA LYS A 51 -9.29 -8.04 27.76
C LYS A 51 -8.70 -7.74 29.13
N CYS A 52 -7.99 -6.61 29.27
CA CYS A 52 -7.40 -6.28 30.56
C CYS A 52 -8.48 -5.98 31.62
N LYS A 53 -9.53 -5.24 31.28
CA LYS A 53 -10.66 -4.97 32.20
C LYS A 53 -11.37 -6.27 32.61
N LYS A 54 -11.49 -7.24 31.70
CA LYS A 54 -12.14 -8.53 31.99
C LYS A 54 -11.35 -9.38 32.98
N GLU A 55 -10.02 -9.31 32.95
CA GLU A 55 -9.17 -10.14 33.81
C GLU A 55 -8.76 -9.44 35.11
N PHE A 56 -8.52 -8.13 35.07
CA PHE A 56 -7.99 -7.36 36.22
C PHE A 56 -9.02 -6.40 36.85
N GLY A 57 -10.24 -6.32 36.30
CA GLY A 57 -11.29 -5.44 36.80
C GLY A 57 -11.05 -3.96 36.45
N GLU A 58 -11.60 -3.04 37.25
CA GLU A 58 -11.50 -1.59 36.98
C GLU A 58 -10.15 -0.98 37.36
N ASN A 59 -9.37 -1.65 38.21
CA ASN A 59 -8.02 -1.23 38.58
C ASN A 59 -6.99 -1.84 37.62
N ILE A 60 -6.82 -1.16 36.49
CA ILE A 60 -5.95 -1.58 35.39
C ILE A 60 -4.49 -1.33 35.78
N ASP A 61 -3.76 -2.42 36.07
CA ASP A 61 -2.31 -2.42 36.23
C ASP A 61 -1.66 -2.45 34.84
N VAL A 62 -1.14 -1.30 34.39
CA VAL A 62 -0.61 -1.10 33.03
C VAL A 62 0.52 -2.07 32.71
N ASP A 63 1.39 -2.37 33.67
CA ASP A 63 2.50 -3.31 33.46
C ASP A 63 1.98 -4.72 33.23
N LYS A 64 1.04 -5.19 34.07
CA LYS A 64 0.42 -6.51 33.88
C LYS A 64 -0.45 -6.59 32.63
N CYS A 65 -1.16 -5.52 32.29
CA CYS A 65 -1.93 -5.46 31.05
C CYS A 65 -1.03 -5.54 29.83
N TYR A 66 0.09 -4.83 29.84
CA TYR A 66 1.06 -4.86 28.75
C TYR A 66 1.79 -6.20 28.68
N GLU A 67 2.17 -6.81 29.79
CA GLU A 67 2.82 -8.13 29.82
C GLU A 67 1.90 -9.24 29.30
N ASN A 68 0.61 -9.23 29.65
CA ASN A 68 -0.33 -10.29 29.28
C ASN A 68 -1.07 -10.02 27.96
N TYR A 69 -1.25 -8.75 27.59
CA TYR A 69 -1.98 -8.31 26.40
C TYR A 69 -1.24 -7.21 25.62
N PRO A 70 0.05 -7.39 25.28
CA PRO A 70 0.78 -6.40 24.51
C PRO A 70 0.11 -6.27 23.15
N LYS A 71 -0.33 -5.05 22.81
CA LYS A 71 -0.94 -4.79 21.50
C LYS A 71 -0.05 -3.85 20.72
N TYR A 72 0.51 -4.37 19.64
CA TYR A 72 1.27 -3.56 18.69
C TYR A 72 0.29 -2.69 17.90
N LEU A 73 0.27 -1.40 18.19
CA LEU A 73 -0.25 -0.37 17.28
C LEU A 73 0.74 -0.22 16.14
N SER A 74 0.70 -1.17 15.22
CA SER A 74 1.04 -0.97 13.82
C SER A 74 0.65 -2.25 13.11
N ASN A 75 -0.59 -2.28 12.62
CA ASN A 75 -0.97 -3.16 11.52
C ASN A 75 -0.56 -2.50 10.19
N ASP A 76 0.48 -1.66 10.20
CA ASP A 76 0.97 -1.01 9.01
C ASP A 76 1.82 -2.03 8.27
N ILE A 77 1.35 -2.40 7.09
CA ILE A 77 2.03 -3.29 6.17
C ILE A 77 2.61 -2.42 5.08
N SER A 78 3.91 -2.50 4.88
CA SER A 78 4.54 -1.93 3.68
C SER A 78 4.51 -2.98 2.57
N ALA A 79 4.09 -2.56 1.37
CA ALA A 79 4.12 -3.39 0.18
C ALA A 79 4.90 -2.68 -0.91
N LYS A 80 5.95 -3.33 -1.42
CA LYS A 80 6.70 -2.86 -2.60
C LYS A 80 6.30 -3.72 -3.80
N LEU A 81 5.78 -3.12 -4.86
CA LEU A 81 5.42 -3.84 -6.08
C LEU A 81 6.41 -3.55 -7.19
N ILE A 82 6.75 -4.61 -7.93
CA ILE A 82 7.39 -4.53 -9.24
C ILE A 82 6.38 -5.10 -10.24
N SER A 83 5.99 -4.32 -11.24
CA SER A 83 5.02 -4.75 -12.26
C SER A 83 5.49 -4.47 -13.68
N LEU A 84 5.01 -5.30 -14.60
CA LEU A 84 5.07 -5.08 -16.04
C LEU A 84 3.64 -5.01 -16.55
N SER A 85 3.32 -3.93 -17.26
CA SER A 85 1.97 -3.63 -17.72
C SER A 85 1.99 -3.17 -19.16
N VAL A 86 0.92 -3.47 -19.90
CA VAL A 86 0.72 -3.02 -21.27
C VAL A 86 -0.41 -1.99 -21.27
N LYS A 87 -0.22 -0.88 -21.99
CA LYS A 87 -1.23 0.14 -22.21
C LYS A 87 -1.73 0.08 -23.64
N PHE A 88 -3.05 0.15 -23.78
CA PHE A 88 -3.74 0.19 -25.05
C PHE A 88 -4.57 1.48 -25.13
N ALA A 89 -4.25 2.34 -26.10
CA ALA A 89 -5.03 3.55 -26.35
C ALA A 89 -6.32 3.21 -27.11
N TYR A 90 -7.47 3.53 -26.52
CA TYR A 90 -8.78 3.27 -27.12
C TYR A 90 -9.30 4.44 -27.95
N LEU A 91 -9.16 5.66 -27.43
CA LEU A 91 -9.65 6.86 -28.10
C LEU A 91 -8.54 7.90 -28.13
N SER A 92 -8.12 8.25 -29.34
CA SER A 92 -7.05 9.21 -29.60
C SER A 92 -7.64 10.37 -30.41
N THR A 93 -7.63 11.55 -29.81
CA THR A 93 -7.71 12.83 -30.56
C THR A 93 -6.30 13.36 -30.76
N ASP A 94 -6.13 14.48 -31.45
CA ASP A 94 -4.81 15.09 -31.69
C ASP A 94 -4.00 15.36 -30.40
N ARG A 95 -4.67 15.43 -29.25
CA ARG A 95 -4.02 15.80 -27.97
C ARG A 95 -4.49 15.00 -26.76
N LEU A 96 -5.65 14.36 -26.81
CA LEU A 96 -6.17 13.57 -25.70
C LEU A 96 -6.22 12.09 -26.07
N PHE A 97 -5.62 11.27 -25.22
CA PHE A 97 -5.53 9.82 -25.34
C PHE A 97 -6.21 9.19 -24.14
N LEU A 98 -7.27 8.43 -24.39
CA LEU A 98 -7.87 7.54 -23.39
C LEU A 98 -7.28 6.16 -23.58
N TYR A 99 -6.80 5.57 -22.50
CA TYR A 99 -6.18 4.26 -22.53
C TYR A 99 -6.67 3.35 -21.41
N VAL A 100 -6.61 2.06 -21.69
CA VAL A 100 -6.74 0.99 -20.70
C VAL A 100 -5.38 0.35 -20.48
N ARG A 101 -5.15 -0.17 -19.28
CA ARG A 101 -3.94 -0.92 -18.96
C ARG A 101 -4.29 -2.24 -18.31
N GLY A 102 -3.41 -3.21 -18.52
CA GLY A 102 -3.42 -4.47 -17.79
C GLY A 102 -2.01 -4.98 -17.62
N GLY A 103 -1.72 -5.54 -16.45
CA GLY A 103 -0.40 -6.03 -16.13
C GLY A 103 -0.37 -6.95 -14.93
N GLY A 104 0.84 -7.38 -14.61
CA GLY A 104 1.10 -8.21 -13.45
C GLY A 104 2.54 -8.12 -13.01
N GLY A 105 2.81 -8.70 -11.85
CA GLY A 105 4.12 -8.63 -11.24
C GLY A 105 4.17 -9.30 -9.87
N PHE A 106 5.07 -8.80 -9.03
CA PHE A 106 5.30 -9.33 -7.69
C PHE A 106 5.23 -8.20 -6.65
N ALA A 107 4.53 -8.47 -5.56
CA ALA A 107 4.50 -7.67 -4.35
C ALA A 107 5.43 -8.28 -3.29
N PHE A 108 6.30 -7.47 -2.72
CA PHE A 108 7.13 -7.79 -1.55
C PHE A 108 6.50 -7.10 -0.35
N ILE A 109 6.07 -7.91 0.61
CA ILE A 109 5.30 -7.47 1.76
C ILE A 109 6.22 -7.56 2.98
N SER A 110 6.28 -6.47 3.74
CA SER A 110 7.05 -6.39 4.98
C SER A 110 6.24 -5.62 6.04
N PRO A 111 6.05 -6.16 7.26
CA PRO A 111 5.39 -5.45 8.34
C PRO A 111 6.25 -4.26 8.82
N ASP A 112 5.61 -3.17 9.25
CA ASP A 112 6.28 -1.98 9.78
C ASP A 112 6.84 -2.21 11.21
N LYS A 113 6.31 -3.22 11.93
CA LYS A 113 6.84 -3.68 13.22
C LYS A 113 7.06 -5.20 13.22
N ASN A 114 8.32 -5.59 13.40
CA ASN A 114 8.80 -6.97 13.28
C ASN A 114 8.70 -7.77 14.58
N TYR A 115 7.77 -7.56 15.52
CA TYR A 115 7.83 -8.25 16.81
C TYR A 115 6.51 -8.90 17.23
N LYS A 116 6.57 -10.18 17.61
CA LYS A 116 5.49 -10.92 18.28
C LYS A 116 5.35 -10.46 19.73
N SER A 117 4.27 -10.85 20.39
CA SER A 117 4.02 -10.55 21.81
C SER A 117 5.12 -11.03 22.77
N ASP A 118 5.97 -11.96 22.33
CA ASP A 118 7.10 -12.52 23.08
C ASP A 118 8.46 -11.89 22.73
N GLY A 119 8.48 -10.81 21.94
CA GLY A 119 9.71 -10.17 21.48
C GLY A 119 10.45 -10.93 20.37
N THR A 120 9.88 -12.02 19.82
CA THR A 120 10.48 -12.71 18.68
C THR A 120 10.18 -11.99 17.37
N PRO A 121 11.12 -12.00 16.40
CA PRO A 121 10.89 -11.37 15.11
C PRO A 121 9.69 -11.99 14.36
N ILE A 122 8.72 -11.17 13.93
CA ILE A 122 7.72 -11.59 12.93
C ILE A 122 8.38 -11.45 11.57
N THR A 123 8.90 -12.57 11.04
CA THR A 123 9.36 -12.63 9.66
C THR A 123 8.16 -12.81 8.72
N MET A 124 7.30 -11.80 8.58
CA MET A 124 6.34 -11.75 7.47
C MET A 124 6.99 -11.06 6.27
N ASN A 125 8.12 -11.61 5.81
CA ASN A 125 8.67 -11.27 4.51
C ASN A 125 8.11 -12.29 3.51
N GLY A 126 7.19 -11.83 2.68
CA GLY A 126 6.56 -12.66 1.66
C GLY A 126 6.60 -11.96 0.31
N SER A 127 6.94 -12.71 -0.74
CA SER A 127 6.68 -12.30 -2.10
C SER A 127 5.39 -12.94 -2.58
N SER A 128 4.52 -12.18 -3.24
CA SER A 128 3.29 -12.71 -3.80
C SER A 128 3.04 -12.17 -5.20
N PRO A 129 2.48 -12.99 -6.13
CA PRO A 129 2.00 -12.46 -7.39
C PRO A 129 0.97 -11.35 -7.18
N SER A 130 1.03 -10.35 -8.04
CA SER A 130 0.10 -9.23 -8.08
C SER A 130 -0.38 -8.99 -9.49
N PHE A 131 -1.63 -8.59 -9.65
CA PHE A 131 -2.19 -8.12 -10.92
C PHE A 131 -2.49 -6.63 -10.82
N ASP A 132 -2.34 -5.92 -11.92
CA ASP A 132 -2.72 -4.52 -12.02
C ASP A 132 -3.61 -4.27 -13.23
N GLY A 133 -4.52 -3.32 -13.07
CA GLY A 133 -5.42 -2.88 -14.12
C GLY A 133 -5.80 -1.43 -13.91
N GLY A 134 -6.20 -0.75 -14.97
CA GLY A 134 -6.56 0.65 -14.84
C GLY A 134 -7.02 1.29 -16.12
N LEU A 135 -7.47 2.52 -15.95
CA LEU A 135 -7.92 3.41 -17.02
C LEU A 135 -7.32 4.79 -16.78
N GLY A 136 -6.93 5.44 -17.86
CA GLY A 136 -6.30 6.75 -17.77
C GLY A 136 -6.57 7.62 -18.98
N ALA A 137 -6.29 8.90 -18.77
CA ALA A 137 -6.32 9.92 -19.80
C ALA A 137 -4.96 10.61 -19.82
N GLU A 138 -4.42 10.83 -21.01
CA GLU A 138 -3.19 11.57 -21.25
C GLU A 138 -3.44 12.72 -22.23
N TYR A 139 -3.02 13.91 -21.84
CA TYR A 139 -3.17 15.14 -22.59
C TYR A 139 -1.80 15.72 -22.96
N TYR A 140 -1.54 15.83 -24.26
CA TYR A 140 -0.36 16.49 -24.81
C TYR A 140 -0.56 18.00 -24.81
N THR A 141 0.29 18.68 -24.05
CA THR A 141 0.22 20.13 -23.92
C THR A 141 0.76 20.82 -25.19
N ASN A 142 0.51 22.12 -25.34
CA ASN A 142 1.13 22.91 -26.42
C ASN A 142 2.66 23.07 -26.25
N LEU A 143 3.21 22.66 -25.11
CA LEU A 143 4.65 22.60 -24.90
C LEU A 143 5.13 21.31 -25.58
N ARG A 144 5.90 21.45 -26.67
CA ARG A 144 6.29 20.38 -27.62
C ARG A 144 6.69 19.04 -27.01
N HIS A 145 7.14 19.02 -25.77
CA HIS A 145 7.73 17.85 -25.13
C HIS A 145 7.05 17.47 -23.81
N PHE A 146 5.89 18.03 -23.45
CA PHE A 146 5.24 17.72 -22.17
C PHE A 146 3.82 17.16 -22.36
N SER A 147 3.55 16.03 -21.71
CA SER A 147 2.21 15.49 -21.52
C SER A 147 1.86 15.40 -20.03
N VAL A 148 0.59 15.62 -19.72
CA VAL A 148 0.03 15.38 -18.39
C VAL A 148 -0.94 14.21 -18.47
N SER A 149 -0.91 13.32 -17.50
CA SER A 149 -1.85 12.20 -17.45
C SER A 149 -2.41 12.00 -16.06
N LEU A 150 -3.63 11.49 -16.00
CA LEU A 150 -4.28 11.05 -14.77
C LEU A 150 -4.76 9.63 -14.96
N GLU A 151 -4.39 8.75 -14.03
CA GLU A 151 -4.65 7.33 -14.15
C GLU A 151 -5.26 6.77 -12.87
N ALA A 152 -6.38 6.06 -13.00
CA ALA A 152 -6.96 5.26 -11.92
C ALA A 152 -6.46 3.82 -12.06
N ARG A 153 -5.74 3.35 -11.05
CA ARG A 153 -5.11 2.02 -10.99
C ARG A 153 -5.68 1.21 -9.86
N ALA A 154 -5.90 -0.07 -10.12
CA ALA A 154 -6.20 -1.09 -9.13
C ALA A 154 -5.09 -2.14 -9.13
N TYR A 155 -4.66 -2.54 -7.94
CA TYR A 155 -3.69 -3.62 -7.73
C TYR A 155 -4.32 -4.70 -6.85
N TYR A 156 -4.28 -5.94 -7.29
CA TYR A 156 -4.71 -7.09 -6.49
C TYR A 156 -3.49 -7.91 -6.09
N ILE A 157 -3.22 -8.00 -4.78
CA ILE A 157 -2.10 -8.76 -4.22
C ILE A 157 -2.65 -10.11 -3.72
N MET A 158 -2.31 -11.19 -4.41
CA MET A 158 -2.91 -12.51 -4.14
C MET A 158 -2.64 -13.01 -2.72
N GLY A 159 -1.43 -12.81 -2.21
CA GLY A 159 -0.94 -13.43 -0.97
C GLY A 159 -1.60 -12.90 0.29
N ILE A 160 -2.16 -11.69 0.23
CA ILE A 160 -2.92 -11.07 1.32
C ILE A 160 -4.37 -10.77 0.93
N GLY A 161 -4.80 -11.21 -0.26
CA GLY A 161 -6.17 -11.00 -0.77
C GLY A 161 -6.60 -9.54 -0.78
N THR A 162 -5.68 -8.60 -0.99
CA THR A 162 -5.94 -7.16 -0.82
C THR A 162 -6.04 -6.46 -2.17
N LEU A 163 -7.07 -5.61 -2.32
CA LEU A 163 -7.25 -4.70 -3.43
C LEU A 163 -6.80 -3.30 -3.03
N LEU A 164 -5.86 -2.72 -3.77
CA LEU A 164 -5.39 -1.35 -3.60
C LEU A 164 -5.87 -0.49 -4.75
N LEU A 165 -6.38 0.69 -4.45
CA LEU A 165 -6.77 1.69 -5.45
C LEU A 165 -5.82 2.88 -5.36
N ASN A 166 -5.39 3.39 -6.51
CA ASN A 166 -4.48 4.52 -6.60
C ASN A 166 -4.93 5.45 -7.73
N LEU A 167 -5.03 6.75 -7.43
CA LEU A 167 -5.14 7.80 -8.43
C LEU A 167 -3.77 8.45 -8.62
N GLN A 168 -3.18 8.24 -9.79
CA GLN A 168 -1.83 8.65 -10.09
C GLN A 168 -1.84 9.77 -11.16
N PRO A 169 -1.59 11.02 -10.78
CA PRO A 169 -1.20 12.04 -11.75
C PRO A 169 0.25 11.80 -12.17
N SER A 170 0.57 12.06 -13.44
CA SER A 170 1.95 12.09 -13.93
C SER A 170 2.17 13.17 -14.96
N LEU A 171 3.40 13.68 -14.99
CA LEU A 171 3.91 14.57 -16.03
C LEU A 171 4.99 13.78 -16.76
N LYS A 172 4.86 13.63 -18.08
CA LYS A 172 5.89 12.99 -18.91
C LYS A 172 6.56 14.02 -19.80
N TYR A 173 7.82 13.74 -20.09
CA TYR A 173 8.61 14.49 -21.05
C TYR A 173 8.96 13.57 -22.24
N THR A 174 8.60 13.97 -23.45
CA THR A 174 8.79 13.17 -24.68
C THR A 174 9.71 13.94 -25.64
N PHE A 175 10.86 13.36 -26.01
CA PHE A 175 11.81 13.95 -26.96
C PHE A 175 11.46 13.64 -28.41
#